data_AF-A0A3M6XYY2-F1
#
_entry.id   AF-A0A3M6XYY2-F1
#
_cell.length_a   1.000
_cell.length_b   1.000
_cell.length_c   1.000
_cell.angle_alpha   90.00
_cell.angle_beta   90.00
_cell.angle_gamma   90.00
#
_symmetry.space_group_name_H-M   'P 1'
#
loop_
_entity.id
_entity.type
_entity.pdbx_description
1 polymer ?
#
loop_
_entity_poly.entity_id
_entity_poly.type
_entity_poly.pdbx_seq_one_letter_code
_entity_poly.pdbx_strand_id
1 'polypeptide(L)'
;MQVCEWINDAVNSVETELLKGTVDRVLVVIYTKETEPVERFVFDVSRFPSVPVSDLDTPLERRGPNGEKLPVLPIVDMEEQFRATMSKLANCATSLRALPEHSTFTVAIELKSEGQPPIGHPQAWIPVQATPDTDGPPQESKSAVPLRAIAAGEMVFESWIEENGAS
;
A
#
# COMPACT_ATOMS: atom_id res chain seq x y z
N MET A 1 11.42 18.27 10.51
CA MET A 1 11.94 18.46 9.13
C MET A 1 10.73 18.28 8.24
N GLN A 2 10.42 19.25 7.38
CA GLN A 2 9.13 19.35 6.69
C GLN A 2 8.68 18.05 5.98
N VAL A 3 9.64 17.28 5.45
CA VAL A 3 9.35 15.99 4.78
C VAL A 3 8.89 14.92 5.76
N CYS A 4 9.49 14.80 6.95
CA CYS A 4 9.07 13.80 7.94
C CYS A 4 7.67 14.06 8.47
N GLU A 5 7.33 15.34 8.68
CA GLU A 5 5.99 15.77 9.09
C GLU A 5 4.97 15.38 8.01
N TRP A 6 5.25 15.70 6.75
CA TRP A 6 4.40 15.31 5.63
C TRP A 6 4.22 13.79 5.49
N ILE A 7 5.30 13.00 5.67
CA ILE A 7 5.22 11.53 5.62
C ILE A 7 4.31 11.00 6.73
N ASN A 8 4.44 11.51 7.95
CA ASN A 8 3.59 11.10 9.07
C ASN A 8 2.11 11.45 8.81
N ASP A 9 1.83 12.64 8.29
CA ASP A 9 0.47 13.05 7.94
C ASP A 9 -0.14 12.17 6.83
N ALA A 10 0.67 11.82 5.82
CA ALA A 10 0.24 10.91 4.76
C ALA A 10 -0.04 9.50 5.30
N VAL A 11 0.82 8.97 6.18
CA VAL A 11 0.63 7.65 6.82
C VAL A 11 -0.61 7.64 7.71
N ASN A 12 -0.84 8.68 8.53
CA ASN A 12 -2.05 8.81 9.35
C ASN A 12 -3.32 8.86 8.49
N SER A 13 -3.25 9.52 7.32
CA SER A 13 -4.36 9.58 6.37
C SER A 13 -4.62 8.21 5.73
N VAL A 14 -3.57 7.46 5.40
CA VAL A 14 -3.69 6.07 4.90
C VAL A 14 -4.27 5.16 5.97
N GLU A 15 -3.82 5.25 7.21
CA GLU A 15 -4.34 4.47 8.34
C GLU A 15 -5.85 4.68 8.51
N THR A 16 -6.30 5.93 8.45
CA THR A 16 -7.74 6.28 8.51
C THR A 16 -8.56 5.56 7.43
N GLU A 17 -8.01 5.43 6.22
CA GLU A 17 -8.69 4.73 5.11
C GLU A 17 -8.58 3.20 5.23
N LEU A 18 -7.44 2.67 5.68
CA LEU A 18 -7.25 1.24 5.94
C LEU A 18 -8.25 0.72 7.00
N LEU A 19 -8.51 1.50 8.04
CA LEU A 19 -9.48 1.15 9.09
C LEU A 19 -10.92 1.00 8.58
N LYS A 20 -11.24 1.54 7.39
CA LYS A 20 -12.57 1.36 6.76
C LYS A 20 -12.70 0.02 6.04
N GLY A 21 -11.60 -0.71 5.82
CA GLY A 21 -11.59 -2.00 5.12
C GLY A 21 -11.85 -1.93 3.61
N THR A 22 -11.91 -0.73 3.04
CA THR A 22 -12.27 -0.47 1.63
C THR A 22 -11.08 -0.17 0.73
N VAL A 23 -9.86 -0.16 1.26
CA VAL A 23 -8.64 0.05 0.47
C VAL A 23 -8.23 -1.26 -0.19
N ASP A 24 -7.93 -1.22 -1.48
CA ASP A 24 -7.41 -2.33 -2.27
C ASP A 24 -5.88 -2.29 -2.32
N ARG A 25 -5.31 -1.10 -2.56
CA ARG A 25 -3.85 -0.90 -2.63
C ARG A 25 -3.42 0.42 -2.03
N VAL A 26 -2.24 0.42 -1.44
CA VAL A 26 -1.48 1.63 -1.05
C VAL A 26 -0.27 1.73 -1.96
N LEU A 27 0.00 2.94 -2.44
CA LEU A 27 0.98 3.19 -3.49
C LEU A 27 1.90 4.34 -3.09
N VAL A 28 3.21 4.14 -3.23
CA VAL A 28 4.16 5.26 -3.34
C VAL A 28 4.49 5.42 -4.81
N VAL A 29 4.09 6.54 -5.40
CA VAL A 29 4.24 6.79 -6.83
C VAL A 29 5.31 7.84 -7.05
N ILE A 30 6.30 7.51 -7.87
CA ILE A 30 7.36 8.41 -8.32
C ILE A 30 6.94 9.03 -9.65
N TYR A 31 7.02 10.35 -9.72
CA TYR A 31 6.67 11.14 -10.89
C TYR A 31 7.88 11.88 -11.43
N THR A 32 7.93 12.03 -12.76
CA THR A 32 8.81 12.99 -13.41
C THR A 32 8.40 14.43 -13.11
N LYS A 33 9.22 15.39 -13.52
CA LYS A 33 8.88 16.81 -13.48
C LYS A 33 7.62 17.15 -14.29
N GLU A 34 7.37 16.39 -15.35
CA GLU A 34 6.20 16.49 -16.24
C GLU A 34 4.97 15.78 -15.66
N THR A 35 5.03 15.31 -14.41
CA THR A 35 3.95 14.60 -13.71
C THR A 35 3.56 13.27 -14.36
N GLU A 36 4.51 12.61 -15.01
CA GLU A 36 4.34 11.24 -15.54
C GLU A 36 4.80 10.20 -14.52
N PRO A 37 3.97 9.19 -14.18
CA PRO A 37 4.34 8.17 -13.21
C PRO A 37 5.38 7.20 -13.81
N VAL A 38 6.56 7.10 -13.21
CA VAL A 38 7.68 6.28 -13.69
C VAL A 38 7.93 5.04 -12.86
N GLU A 39 7.65 5.09 -11.56
CA GLU A 39 7.74 3.93 -10.66
C GLU A 39 6.59 3.94 -9.66
N ARG A 40 6.05 2.75 -9.35
CA ARG A 40 5.03 2.56 -8.32
C ARG A 40 5.47 1.45 -7.36
N PHE A 41 5.64 1.79 -6.09
CA PHE A 41 5.80 0.81 -5.02
C PHE A 41 4.41 0.44 -4.55
N VAL A 42 3.99 -0.78 -4.87
CA VAL A 42 2.63 -1.26 -4.61
C VAL A 42 2.62 -2.10 -3.35
N PHE A 43 1.68 -1.80 -2.46
CA PHE A 43 1.33 -2.60 -1.31
C PHE A 43 -0.14 -3.02 -1.47
N ASP A 44 -0.35 -4.26 -1.91
CA ASP A 44 -1.66 -4.86 -2.11
C ASP A 44 -2.20 -5.36 -0.77
N VAL A 45 -3.23 -4.68 -0.29
CA VAL A 45 -3.92 -4.94 0.98
C VAL A 45 -5.34 -5.44 0.73
N SER A 46 -5.66 -5.85 -0.49
CA SER A 46 -6.99 -6.30 -0.92
C SER A 46 -7.55 -7.41 -0.03
N ARG A 47 -6.65 -8.26 0.49
CA ARG A 47 -6.94 -9.41 1.36
C ARG A 47 -7.05 -9.06 2.84
N PHE A 48 -6.90 -7.79 3.23
CA PHE A 48 -7.15 -7.39 4.62
C PHE A 48 -8.63 -7.59 4.98
N PRO A 49 -8.90 -8.05 6.22
CA PRO A 49 -10.26 -8.33 6.65
C PRO A 49 -11.07 -7.04 6.75
N SER A 50 -12.35 -7.11 6.34
CA SER A 50 -13.31 -6.05 6.63
C SER A 50 -13.83 -6.25 8.04
N VAL A 51 -13.45 -5.35 8.95
CA VAL A 51 -13.87 -5.37 10.36
C VAL A 51 -14.95 -4.30 10.57
N PRO A 52 -16.10 -4.61 11.18
CA PRO A 52 -17.08 -3.60 11.57
C PRO A 52 -16.46 -2.54 12.48
N VAL A 53 -16.88 -1.28 12.36
CA VAL A 53 -16.36 -0.18 13.19
C VAL A 53 -16.53 -0.46 14.69
N SER A 54 -17.60 -1.17 15.08
CA SER A 54 -17.83 -1.59 16.48
C SER A 54 -16.76 -2.53 17.03
N ASP A 55 -16.04 -3.22 16.15
CA ASP A 55 -15.15 -4.32 16.48
C ASP A 55 -13.68 -3.96 16.28
N LEU A 56 -13.36 -2.73 15.85
CA LEU A 56 -11.98 -2.26 15.62
C LEU A 56 -11.10 -2.38 16.87
N ASP A 57 -11.66 -2.03 18.03
CA ASP A 57 -10.97 -2.12 19.33
C ASP A 57 -11.16 -3.50 20.01
N THR A 58 -11.83 -4.43 19.34
CA THR A 58 -12.03 -5.78 19.88
C THR A 58 -10.76 -6.60 19.68
N PRO A 59 -10.13 -7.11 20.76
CA PRO A 59 -8.97 -7.96 20.62
C PRO A 59 -9.29 -9.17 19.77
N LEU A 60 -8.50 -9.39 18.71
CA LEU A 60 -8.62 -10.57 17.89
C LEU A 60 -8.44 -11.83 18.75
N GLU A 61 -9.26 -12.85 18.52
CA GLU A 61 -9.09 -14.18 19.14
C GLU A 61 -9.05 -15.24 18.05
N ARG A 62 -8.01 -16.08 18.06
CA ARG A 62 -7.95 -17.28 17.22
C ARG A 62 -8.22 -18.50 18.07
N ARG A 63 -9.12 -19.38 17.61
CA ARG A 63 -9.42 -20.65 18.29
C ARG A 63 -9.06 -21.83 17.40
N GLY A 64 -8.39 -22.82 17.97
CA GLY A 64 -8.12 -24.08 17.30
C GLY A 64 -9.33 -25.03 17.29
N PRO A 65 -9.22 -26.19 16.63
CA PRO A 65 -10.31 -27.16 16.50
C PRO A 65 -10.89 -27.63 17.83
N ASN A 66 -10.13 -27.56 18.92
CA ASN A 66 -10.53 -28.01 20.25
C ASN A 66 -10.93 -26.83 21.17
N GLY A 67 -11.09 -25.63 20.61
CA GLY A 67 -11.46 -24.42 21.34
C GLY A 67 -10.31 -23.76 22.12
N GLU A 68 -9.07 -24.25 21.95
CA GLU A 68 -7.88 -23.66 22.54
C GLU A 68 -7.59 -22.28 21.94
N LYS A 69 -7.20 -21.31 22.78
CA LYS A 69 -6.75 -19.98 22.29
C LYS A 69 -5.38 -20.13 21.63
N LEU A 70 -5.31 -19.79 20.35
CA LEU A 70 -4.09 -19.72 19.56
C LEU A 70 -3.59 -18.28 19.48
N PRO A 71 -2.28 -18.05 19.31
CA PRO A 71 -1.77 -16.73 19.00
C PRO A 71 -2.43 -16.22 17.72
N VAL A 72 -2.97 -15.00 17.79
CA VAL A 72 -3.63 -14.35 16.64
C VAL A 72 -2.60 -14.08 15.55
N LEU A 73 -1.49 -13.47 15.95
CA LEU A 73 -0.37 -13.09 15.11
C LEU A 73 0.92 -13.34 15.88
N PRO A 74 1.91 -14.01 15.28
CA PRO A 74 3.25 -14.03 15.83
C PRO A 74 3.93 -12.67 15.58
N ILE A 75 3.93 -11.79 16.59
CA ILE A 75 4.49 -10.43 16.49
C ILE A 75 5.98 -10.44 16.09
N VAL A 76 6.76 -11.35 16.65
CA VAL A 76 8.19 -11.53 16.31
C VAL A 76 8.35 -11.87 14.83
N ASP A 77 7.50 -12.77 14.31
CA ASP A 77 7.53 -13.12 12.89
C ASP A 77 7.16 -11.92 12.02
N MET A 78 6.22 -11.06 12.45
CA MET A 78 5.86 -9.85 11.72
C MET A 78 7.00 -8.84 11.64
N GLU A 79 7.67 -8.54 12.75
CA GLU A 79 8.86 -7.67 12.75
C GLU A 79 9.93 -8.21 11.81
N GLU A 80 10.16 -9.53 11.83
CA GLU A 80 11.07 -10.18 10.89
C GLU A 80 10.59 -10.09 9.44
N GLN A 81 9.29 -10.27 9.18
CA GLN A 81 8.71 -10.11 7.84
C GLN A 81 8.88 -8.67 7.32
N PHE A 82 8.64 -7.66 8.15
CA PHE A 82 8.84 -6.26 7.78
C PHE A 82 10.32 -5.96 7.53
N ARG A 83 11.21 -6.38 8.43
CA ARG A 83 12.66 -6.21 8.25
C ARG A 83 13.17 -6.86 6.97
N ALA A 84 12.66 -8.05 6.66
CA ALA A 84 13.02 -8.76 5.44
C ALA A 84 12.43 -8.12 4.18
N THR A 85 11.24 -7.50 4.27
CA THR A 85 10.66 -6.67 3.21
C THR A 85 11.53 -5.44 2.94
N MET A 86 11.94 -4.71 3.98
CA MET A 86 12.82 -3.55 3.85
C MET A 86 14.18 -3.91 3.24
N SER A 87 14.73 -5.06 3.64
CA SER A 87 16.00 -5.57 3.08
C SER A 87 15.86 -5.90 1.60
N LYS A 88 14.73 -6.50 1.20
CA LYS A 88 14.47 -6.82 -0.21
C LYS A 88 14.18 -5.57 -1.04
N LEU A 89 13.45 -4.60 -0.48
CA LEU A 89 13.23 -3.29 -1.07
C LEU A 89 14.57 -2.60 -1.39
N ALA A 90 15.47 -2.52 -0.39
CA ALA A 90 16.79 -1.91 -0.56
C ALA A 90 17.63 -2.62 -1.63
N ASN A 91 17.58 -3.96 -1.70
CA ASN A 91 18.30 -4.73 -2.71
C ASN A 91 17.70 -4.55 -4.11
N CYS A 92 16.38 -4.66 -4.25
CA CYS A 92 15.69 -4.49 -5.54
C CYS A 92 15.86 -3.08 -6.10
N ALA A 93 15.88 -2.05 -5.25
CA ALA A 93 16.13 -0.66 -5.64
C ALA A 93 17.48 -0.47 -6.37
N THR A 94 18.49 -1.31 -6.11
CA THR A 94 19.78 -1.23 -6.82
C THR A 94 19.72 -1.68 -8.28
N SER A 95 18.70 -2.46 -8.63
CA SER A 95 18.48 -2.99 -9.98
C SER A 95 17.47 -2.18 -10.80
N LEU A 96 16.83 -1.18 -10.19
CA LEU A 96 15.91 -0.29 -10.89
C LEU A 96 16.66 0.67 -11.81
N ARG A 97 15.96 1.21 -12.80
CA ARG A 97 16.52 2.24 -13.68
C ARG A 97 16.79 3.53 -12.90
N ALA A 98 17.73 4.32 -13.40
CA ALA A 98 17.98 5.64 -12.83
C ALA A 98 16.74 6.52 -13.04
N LEU A 99 16.26 7.13 -11.94
CA LEU A 99 15.16 8.08 -12.00
C LEU A 99 15.58 9.35 -12.78
N PRO A 100 14.67 9.95 -13.56
CA PRO A 100 14.90 11.25 -14.19
C PRO A 100 15.22 12.34 -13.17
N GLU A 101 15.97 13.36 -13.59
CA GLU A 101 16.24 14.54 -12.76
C GLU A 101 14.94 15.22 -12.32
N HIS A 102 14.95 15.78 -11.12
CA HIS A 102 13.79 16.46 -10.52
C HIS A 102 12.53 15.59 -10.34
N SER A 103 12.71 14.27 -10.22
CA SER A 103 11.62 13.38 -9.83
C SER A 103 11.07 13.74 -8.43
N THR A 104 9.77 13.58 -8.26
CA THR A 104 9.06 13.77 -6.98
C THR A 104 8.25 12.52 -6.65
N PHE A 105 7.63 12.46 -5.47
CA PHE A 105 6.78 11.35 -5.09
C PHE A 105 5.48 11.81 -4.43
N THR A 106 4.48 10.92 -4.42
CA THR A 106 3.25 11.06 -3.63
C THR A 106 2.81 9.70 -3.10
N VAL A 107 1.89 9.73 -2.15
CA VAL A 107 1.14 8.55 -1.71
C VAL A 107 -0.23 8.56 -2.39
N ALA A 108 -0.67 7.40 -2.86
CA ALA A 108 -2.01 7.18 -3.41
C ALA A 108 -2.62 5.91 -2.81
N ILE A 109 -3.96 5.85 -2.84
CA ILE A 109 -4.72 4.65 -2.50
C ILE A 109 -5.65 4.30 -3.65
N GLU A 110 -5.78 3.00 -3.91
CA GLU A 110 -6.83 2.45 -4.76
C GLU A 110 -7.88 1.84 -3.84
N LEU A 111 -9.15 2.17 -4.08
CA LEU A 111 -10.27 1.65 -3.31
C LEU A 111 -10.85 0.42 -4.01
N LYS A 112 -11.41 -0.49 -3.21
CA LYS A 112 -12.24 -1.59 -3.69
C LYS A 112 -13.48 -1.02 -4.42
N SER A 113 -14.12 -1.83 -5.26
CA SER A 113 -15.29 -1.41 -6.07
C SER A 113 -16.43 -0.76 -5.28
N GLU A 114 -16.59 -1.16 -4.03
CA GLU A 114 -17.61 -0.71 -3.07
C GLU A 114 -17.14 0.46 -2.17
N GLY A 115 -15.86 0.85 -2.27
CA GLY A 115 -15.25 1.91 -1.48
C GLY A 115 -15.76 3.30 -1.87
N GLN A 116 -16.09 4.11 -0.88
CA GLN A 116 -16.48 5.50 -1.11
C GLN A 116 -15.23 6.40 -1.09
N PRO A 117 -15.07 7.32 -2.08
CA PRO A 117 -13.91 8.19 -2.12
C PRO A 117 -13.88 9.12 -0.90
N PRO A 118 -12.73 9.26 -0.22
CA PRO A 118 -12.61 10.07 1.00
C PRO A 118 -12.53 11.58 0.69
N ILE A 119 -13.64 12.13 0.20
CA ILE A 119 -13.78 13.56 -0.16
C ILE A 119 -14.27 14.45 0.99
N GLY A 120 -14.31 13.93 2.23
CA GLY A 120 -14.78 14.64 3.41
C GLY A 120 -13.76 15.65 3.96
N HIS A 121 -14.19 16.54 4.87
CA HIS A 121 -13.30 17.46 5.59
C HIS A 121 -12.75 16.82 6.88
N PRO A 122 -11.45 16.99 7.19
CA PRO A 122 -10.41 17.65 6.39
C PRO A 122 -10.08 16.87 5.10
N GLN A 123 -9.96 17.58 3.98
CA GLN A 123 -9.81 17.00 2.64
C GLN A 123 -8.35 16.58 2.39
N ALA A 124 -7.93 15.51 3.06
CA ALA A 124 -6.59 14.93 2.93
C ALA A 124 -6.36 14.29 1.54
N TRP A 125 -7.43 13.89 0.87
CA TRP A 125 -7.39 13.18 -0.41
C TRP A 125 -8.04 13.97 -1.53
N ILE A 126 -7.42 13.90 -2.71
CA ILE A 126 -7.99 14.37 -3.96
C ILE A 126 -8.06 13.19 -4.93
N PRO A 127 -9.16 13.04 -5.70
CA PRO A 127 -9.21 12.05 -6.76
C PRO A 127 -8.07 12.27 -7.75
N VAL A 128 -7.42 11.18 -8.16
CA VAL A 128 -6.45 11.22 -9.25
C VAL A 128 -7.19 11.64 -10.51
N GLN A 129 -6.62 12.58 -11.29
CA GLN A 129 -7.20 12.95 -12.58
C GLN A 129 -7.22 11.71 -13.46
N ALA A 130 -8.40 11.35 -13.98
CA ALA A 130 -8.53 10.29 -14.96
C ALA A 130 -7.75 10.72 -16.21
N THR A 131 -6.58 10.14 -16.43
CA THR A 131 -5.99 10.14 -17.76
C THR A 131 -6.87 9.24 -18.64
N PRO A 132 -6.95 9.46 -19.97
CA PRO A 132 -7.77 8.63 -20.86
C PRO A 132 -7.48 7.12 -20.79
N ASP A 133 -6.38 6.72 -20.15
CA ASP A 133 -6.00 5.33 -19.87
C ASP A 133 -6.56 4.77 -18.53
N THR A 134 -7.22 5.58 -17.70
CA THR A 134 -7.71 5.16 -16.37
C THR A 134 -9.01 4.35 -16.42
N ASP A 135 -9.82 4.53 -17.48
CA ASP A 135 -11.03 3.72 -17.78
C ASP A 135 -10.72 2.54 -18.74
N GLY A 136 -9.46 2.39 -19.15
CA GLY A 136 -8.98 1.26 -19.94
C GLY A 136 -8.61 0.04 -19.08
N PRO A 137 -8.37 -1.14 -19.67
CA PRO A 137 -7.73 -2.23 -18.93
C PRO A 137 -6.43 -1.72 -18.28
N PRO A 138 -6.04 -2.23 -17.09
CA PRO A 138 -4.90 -1.73 -16.34
C PRO A 138 -3.71 -1.51 -17.27
N GLN A 139 -3.18 -0.29 -17.30
CA GLN A 139 -1.99 0.02 -18.08
C GLN A 139 -0.93 -1.01 -17.66
N GLU A 140 -0.56 -1.92 -18.57
CA GLU A 140 0.36 -3.00 -18.25
C GLU A 140 1.67 -2.38 -17.80
N SER A 141 1.93 -2.45 -16.50
CA SER A 141 3.23 -2.18 -15.89
C SER A 141 4.27 -2.87 -16.74
N LYS A 142 5.15 -2.11 -17.42
CA LYS A 142 6.09 -2.70 -18.41
C LYS A 142 7.00 -3.75 -17.77
N SER A 143 7.19 -3.66 -16.46
CA SER A 143 7.86 -4.65 -15.63
C SER A 143 7.33 -4.57 -14.19
N ALA A 144 7.12 -5.72 -13.55
CA ALA A 144 6.81 -5.84 -12.14
C ALA A 144 7.90 -6.65 -11.42
N VAL A 145 8.51 -6.06 -10.40
CA VAL A 145 9.56 -6.69 -9.58
C VAL A 145 8.95 -7.12 -8.24
N PRO A 146 8.74 -8.43 -8.01
CA PRO A 146 8.09 -8.89 -6.78
C PRO A 146 9.00 -8.71 -5.57
N LEU A 147 8.52 -7.96 -4.58
CA LEU A 147 9.23 -7.77 -3.31
C LEU A 147 8.87 -8.89 -2.35
N ARG A 148 7.64 -8.97 -1.85
CA ARG A 148 7.31 -10.01 -0.85
C ARG A 148 5.81 -10.24 -0.77
N ALA A 149 5.44 -11.48 -0.47
CA ALA A 149 4.13 -11.83 0.06
C ALA A 149 4.27 -12.13 1.55
N ILE A 150 3.44 -11.51 2.37
CA ILE A 150 3.35 -11.77 3.80
C ILE A 150 1.98 -12.38 4.07
N ALA A 151 1.98 -13.54 4.71
CA ALA A 151 0.77 -14.20 5.20
C ALA A 151 0.93 -14.45 6.69
N ALA A 152 0.31 -13.59 7.51
CA ALA A 152 0.31 -13.69 8.96
C ALA A 152 -1.14 -13.72 9.46
N GLY A 153 -1.70 -14.92 9.65
CA GLY A 153 -3.11 -15.07 10.01
C GLY A 153 -4.03 -14.42 8.97
N GLU A 154 -4.88 -13.50 9.42
CA GLU A 154 -5.79 -12.72 8.57
C GLU A 154 -5.11 -11.53 7.87
N MET A 155 -3.87 -11.17 8.26
CA MET A 155 -3.12 -10.11 7.59
C MET A 155 -2.29 -10.72 6.46
N VAL A 156 -2.87 -10.67 5.27
CA VAL A 156 -2.22 -11.08 4.03
C VAL A 156 -2.03 -9.84 3.15
N PHE A 157 -0.80 -9.54 2.80
CA PHE A 157 -0.51 -8.50 1.82
C PHE A 157 0.69 -8.86 0.96
N GLU A 158 0.70 -8.33 -0.26
CA GLU A 158 1.75 -8.54 -1.23
C GLU A 158 2.35 -7.18 -1.63
N SER A 159 3.64 -7.16 -1.96
CA SER A 159 4.31 -5.94 -2.42
C SER A 159 5.22 -6.20 -3.60
N TRP A 160 5.24 -5.25 -4.52
CA TRP A 160 6.06 -5.24 -5.72
C TRP A 160 6.37 -3.81 -6.18
N ILE A 161 7.30 -3.69 -7.12
CA ILE A 161 7.64 -2.41 -7.76
C ILE A 161 7.23 -2.51 -9.23
N GLU A 162 6.47 -1.54 -9.72
CA GLU A 162 6.14 -1.38 -11.13
C GLU A 162 7.03 -0.32 -11.74
N GLU A 163 7.70 -0.61 -12.86
CA GLU A 163 8.45 0.38 -13.62
C GLU A 163 7.72 0.72 -14.92
N ASN A 164 7.30 1.97 -15.04
CA ASN A 164 6.72 2.53 -16.25
C ASN A 164 7.83 3.27 -17.00
N GLY A 165 8.32 2.67 -18.09
CA GLY A 165 9.43 3.24 -18.85
C GLY A 165 8.98 4.24 -19.91
N ALA A 166 9.69 5.34 -20.03
CA ALA A 166 10.36 5.68 -21.28
C ALA A 166 11.83 5.99 -20.96
N SER A 167 12.74 5.33 -21.66
CA SER A 167 14.09 5.86 -21.92
C SER A 167 14.05 6.50 -23.31
#